data_AF-A0A930FF85-F1
#
_entry.id   AF-A0A930FF85-F1
#
_cell.length_a   1.000
_cell.length_b   1.000
_cell.length_c   1.000
_cell.angle_alpha   90.00
_cell.angle_beta   90.00
_cell.angle_gamma   90.00
#
_symmetry.space_group_name_H-M   'P 1'
#
loop_
_entity.id
_entity.type
_entity.pdbx_description
1 polymer ?
#
loop_
_entity_poly.entity_id
_entity_poly.type
_entity_poly.pdbx_seq_one_letter_code
_entity_poly.pdbx_strand_id
1 'polypeptide(L)'
;MMYKKDIDNKKLELYVSMLSDINPVTLSAAVEDLIKNYEYLPTVATIRKKAKEISDYVNSVQELDTAQGAWETVIKAAQSYGYDRGLERLSGLTLTCAKSIWSSFDPRRGDDYNESSCRAQFIKQYEQMATREQHKIKMADAIKHNGLLLEAKQKSEQERIALESSERTIKMLPTGNLIEVVAERKPVDVMKMIESSDISDAGKALLKRAIGG
;
A
#
# COMPACT_ATOMS: atom_id res chain seq x y z
N MET A 1 7.81 46.57 -20.62
CA MET A 1 7.00 45.77 -19.67
C MET A 1 6.03 44.93 -20.49
N MET A 2 6.50 43.78 -20.99
CA MET A 2 5.79 42.99 -22.01
C MET A 2 4.88 41.97 -21.32
N TYR A 3 3.57 42.12 -21.56
CA TYR A 3 2.49 41.18 -21.24
C TYR A 3 2.17 40.93 -19.75
N LYS A 4 1.42 41.86 -19.12
CA LYS A 4 0.38 41.44 -18.17
C LYS A 4 -0.81 40.95 -18.99
N LYS A 5 -0.75 39.69 -19.43
CA LYS A 5 -1.99 38.97 -19.73
C LYS A 5 -2.61 38.73 -18.36
N ASP A 6 -3.80 39.26 -18.10
CA ASP A 6 -4.49 39.04 -16.84
C ASP A 6 -4.74 37.54 -16.70
N ILE A 7 -3.80 36.85 -16.06
CA ILE A 7 -4.02 35.52 -15.55
C ILE A 7 -5.11 35.73 -14.51
N ASP A 8 -6.31 35.27 -14.85
CA ASP A 8 -7.45 35.22 -13.96
C ASP A 8 -6.97 34.73 -12.58
N ASN A 9 -7.01 35.59 -11.56
CA ASN A 9 -6.45 35.30 -10.24
C ASN A 9 -6.97 33.96 -9.70
N LYS A 10 -8.21 33.60 -10.02
CA LYS A 10 -8.81 32.31 -9.67
C LYS A 10 -8.06 31.12 -10.29
N LYS A 11 -7.58 31.26 -11.53
CA LYS A 11 -6.75 30.24 -12.17
C LYS A 11 -5.40 30.13 -11.49
N LEU A 12 -4.78 31.26 -11.10
CA LEU A 12 -3.50 31.24 -10.39
C LEU A 12 -3.65 30.56 -9.02
N GLU A 13 -4.67 30.94 -8.25
CA GLU A 13 -5.00 30.32 -6.96
C GLU A 13 -5.26 28.82 -7.12
N LEU A 14 -5.99 28.42 -8.16
CA LEU A 14 -6.23 27.02 -8.46
C LEU A 14 -4.92 26.27 -8.77
N TYR A 15 -4.04 26.87 -9.58
CA TYR A 15 -2.71 26.31 -9.89
C TYR A 15 -1.83 26.15 -8.66
N VAL A 16 -1.90 27.08 -7.70
CA VAL A 16 -1.16 27.02 -6.43
C VAL A 16 -1.79 26.02 -5.45
N SER A 17 -3.11 25.82 -5.48
CA SER A 17 -3.80 24.85 -4.63
C SER A 17 -3.54 23.39 -5.04
N MET A 18 -3.64 23.08 -6.34
CA MET A 18 -2.92 21.95 -6.94
C MET A 18 -1.42 22.24 -6.75
N LEU A 19 -0.42 21.37 -6.87
CA LEU A 19 1.00 21.72 -6.61
C LEU A 19 1.39 22.08 -5.15
N SER A 20 0.51 22.61 -4.28
CA SER A 20 0.84 22.93 -2.87
C SER A 20 1.30 21.72 -2.05
N ASP A 21 0.93 20.52 -2.48
CA ASP A 21 1.28 19.23 -1.88
C ASP A 21 2.70 18.74 -2.21
N ILE A 22 3.39 19.40 -3.15
CA ILE A 22 4.72 19.02 -3.63
C ILE A 22 5.79 19.79 -2.86
N ASN A 23 6.92 19.15 -2.57
CA ASN A 23 8.07 19.84 -1.97
C ASN A 23 8.49 21.04 -2.84
N PRO A 24 8.65 22.26 -2.27
CA PRO A 24 8.92 23.47 -3.04
C PRO A 24 10.22 23.39 -3.86
N VAL A 25 11.24 22.66 -3.39
CA VAL A 25 12.52 22.48 -4.09
C VAL A 25 12.36 21.59 -5.32
N THR A 26 11.59 20.52 -5.18
CA THR A 26 11.26 19.62 -6.30
C THR A 26 10.40 20.35 -7.34
N LEU A 27 9.46 21.18 -6.88
CA LEU A 27 8.58 21.96 -7.74
C LEU A 27 9.35 23.01 -8.55
N SER A 28 10.27 23.76 -7.93
CA SER A 28 11.07 24.75 -8.64
C SER A 28 11.95 24.09 -9.71
N ALA A 29 12.62 23.00 -9.37
CA ALA A 29 13.43 22.23 -10.33
C ALA A 29 12.60 21.71 -11.52
N ALA A 30 11.40 21.18 -11.25
CA ALA A 30 10.50 20.70 -12.29
C ALA A 30 10.04 21.83 -13.22
N VAL A 31 9.65 22.98 -12.66
CA VAL A 31 9.19 24.14 -13.44
C VAL A 31 10.33 24.73 -14.27
N GLU A 32 11.53 24.86 -13.70
CA GLU A 32 12.70 25.35 -14.43
C GLU A 32 13.05 24.47 -15.63
N ASP A 33 13.05 23.15 -15.46
CA ASP A 33 13.36 22.22 -16.54
C ASP A 33 12.27 22.25 -17.63
N LEU A 34 11.00 22.34 -17.24
CA LEU A 34 9.89 22.44 -18.19
C LEU A 34 9.91 23.76 -18.98
N ILE A 35 10.22 24.89 -18.34
CA ILE A 35 10.31 26.19 -19.03
C ILE A 35 11.51 26.22 -19.98
N LYS A 36 12.62 25.56 -19.65
CA LYS A 36 13.82 25.50 -20.50
C LYS A 36 13.60 24.65 -21.76
N ASN A 37 12.86 23.55 -21.65
CA ASN A 37 12.80 22.53 -22.71
C ASN A 37 11.52 22.58 -23.56
N TYR A 38 10.45 23.23 -23.10
CA TYR A 38 9.18 23.25 -23.82
C TYR A 38 8.88 24.63 -24.42
N GLU A 39 8.36 24.64 -25.65
CA GLU A 39 7.97 25.85 -26.38
C GLU A 39 6.74 26.56 -25.76
N TYR A 40 5.90 25.81 -25.03
CA TYR A 40 4.65 26.28 -24.44
C TYR A 40 4.66 26.19 -22.91
N LEU A 41 3.86 27.04 -22.26
CA LEU A 41 3.69 27.02 -20.81
C LEU A 41 3.15 25.65 -20.36
N PRO A 42 3.82 24.96 -19.41
CA PRO A 42 3.44 23.62 -19.02
C PRO A 42 2.10 23.61 -18.26
N THR A 43 1.33 22.55 -18.46
CA THR A 43 0.09 22.32 -17.70
C THR A 43 0.40 21.82 -16.28
N VAL A 44 -0.53 22.00 -15.33
CA VAL A 44 -0.41 21.43 -13.97
C VAL A 44 -0.08 19.93 -14.01
N ALA A 45 -0.70 19.18 -14.91
CA ALA A 45 -0.45 17.75 -15.06
C ALA A 45 1.01 17.46 -15.46
N THR A 46 1.55 18.26 -16.39
CA THR A 46 2.95 18.14 -16.83
C THR A 46 3.93 18.47 -15.70
N ILE A 47 3.66 19.54 -14.94
CA ILE A 47 4.47 19.95 -13.79
C ILE A 47 4.46 18.85 -12.72
N ARG A 48 3.28 18.31 -12.38
CA ARG A 48 3.14 17.20 -11.42
C ARG A 48 3.89 15.95 -11.87
N LYS A 49 3.81 15.59 -13.15
CA LYS A 49 4.51 14.42 -13.69
C LYS A 49 6.03 14.58 -13.53
N LYS A 50 6.57 15.74 -13.92
CA LYS A 50 8.00 16.01 -13.82
C LYS A 50 8.49 16.12 -12.37
N ALA A 51 7.71 16.75 -11.50
CA ALA A 51 8.00 16.80 -10.07
C ALA A 51 7.99 15.40 -9.44
N LYS A 52 7.08 14.52 -9.87
CA LYS A 52 7.07 13.11 -9.46
C LYS A 52 8.33 12.38 -9.94
N GLU A 53 8.72 12.54 -11.20
CA GLU A 53 9.98 11.95 -11.73
C GLU A 53 11.21 12.39 -10.91
N ILE A 54 11.33 13.68 -10.58
CA ILE A 54 12.44 14.21 -9.75
C ILE A 54 12.34 13.67 -8.32
N SER A 55 11.15 13.64 -7.74
CA SER A 55 10.91 13.10 -6.40
C SER A 55 11.25 11.61 -6.31
N ASP A 56 10.86 10.81 -7.31
CA ASP A 56 11.10 9.38 -7.37
C ASP A 56 12.62 9.09 -7.47
N TYR A 57 13.33 9.89 -8.28
CA TYR A 57 14.79 9.84 -8.36
C TYR A 57 15.48 10.18 -7.03
N VAL A 58 15.09 11.28 -6.38
CA VAL A 58 15.68 11.72 -5.11
C VAL A 58 15.40 10.72 -3.98
N ASN A 59 14.21 10.13 -3.95
CA ASN A 59 13.83 9.17 -2.93
C ASN A 59 14.36 7.75 -3.20
N SER A 60 15.16 7.55 -4.25
CA SER A 60 15.66 6.22 -4.65
C SER A 60 14.54 5.19 -4.73
N VAL A 61 13.35 5.60 -5.18
CA VAL A 61 12.27 4.65 -5.46
C VAL A 61 12.80 3.77 -6.57
N GLN A 62 13.17 2.54 -6.22
CA GLN A 62 13.75 1.60 -7.15
C GLN A 62 12.74 1.41 -8.28
N GLU A 63 13.10 1.88 -9.48
CA GLU A 63 12.30 1.60 -10.67
C GLU A 63 12.08 0.09 -10.70
N LEU A 64 10.82 -0.32 -10.84
CA LEU A 64 10.49 -1.73 -10.93
C LEU A 64 11.32 -2.31 -12.08
N ASP A 65 12.20 -3.25 -11.76
CA ASP A 65 12.99 -3.94 -12.78
C ASP A 65 12.02 -4.48 -13.84
N THR A 66 12.44 -4.39 -15.10
CA THR A 66 11.70 -5.05 -16.18
C THR A 66 11.50 -6.53 -15.82
N ALA A 67 10.34 -7.11 -16.17
CA ALA A 67 10.03 -8.49 -15.81
C ALA A 67 11.12 -9.49 -16.24
N GLN A 68 11.82 -9.18 -17.34
CA GLN A 68 12.97 -9.92 -17.82
C GLN A 68 14.22 -9.72 -16.96
N GLY A 69 14.56 -8.49 -16.56
CA GLY A 69 15.68 -8.22 -15.64
C GLY A 69 15.47 -8.86 -14.26
N ALA A 70 14.22 -8.85 -13.77
CA ALA A 70 13.85 -9.54 -12.54
C ALA A 70 14.06 -11.06 -12.66
N TRP A 71 13.67 -11.67 -13.79
CA TRP A 71 13.90 -13.09 -14.07
C TRP A 71 15.39 -13.46 -14.14
N GLU A 72 16.20 -12.63 -14.79
CA GLU A 72 17.65 -12.85 -14.85
C GLU A 72 18.30 -12.83 -13.45
N THR A 73 17.82 -11.95 -12.57
CA THR A 73 18.26 -11.90 -11.18
C THR A 73 17.90 -13.18 -10.41
N VAL A 74 16.70 -13.72 -10.65
CA VAL A 74 16.24 -15.01 -10.09
C VAL A 74 17.14 -16.16 -10.54
N ILE A 75 17.42 -16.27 -11.85
CA ILE A 75 18.31 -17.29 -12.39
C ILE A 75 19.72 -17.15 -11.81
N LYS A 76 20.29 -15.95 -11.82
CA LYS A 76 21.64 -15.71 -11.28
C LYS A 76 21.72 -16.10 -9.80
N ALA A 77 20.68 -15.78 -9.02
CA ALA A 77 20.62 -16.16 -7.61
C ALA A 77 20.54 -17.69 -7.43
N ALA A 78 19.72 -18.37 -8.21
CA ALA A 78 19.61 -19.83 -8.19
C ALA A 78 20.93 -20.52 -8.61
N GLN A 79 21.60 -20.01 -9.66
CA GLN A 79 22.87 -20.55 -10.15
C GLN A 79 24.04 -20.29 -9.19
N SER A 80 24.11 -19.09 -8.59
CA SER A 80 25.27 -18.69 -7.78
C SER A 80 25.22 -19.25 -6.36
N TYR A 81 24.02 -19.38 -5.77
CA TYR A 81 23.86 -19.73 -4.36
C TYR A 81 23.11 -21.06 -4.15
N GLY A 82 22.61 -21.67 -5.22
CA GLY A 82 21.80 -22.88 -5.19
C GLY A 82 20.35 -22.64 -4.76
N TYR A 83 19.55 -23.70 -4.81
CA TYR A 83 18.13 -23.68 -4.44
C TYR A 83 17.89 -23.24 -2.98
N ASP A 84 18.71 -23.74 -2.04
CA ASP A 84 18.46 -23.54 -0.60
C ASP A 84 18.69 -22.10 -0.15
N ARG A 85 19.65 -21.37 -0.76
CA ARG A 85 20.04 -20.00 -0.34
C ARG A 85 19.80 -18.92 -1.38
N GLY A 86 19.48 -19.29 -2.62
CA GLY A 86 19.21 -18.32 -3.69
C GLY A 86 17.98 -17.44 -3.41
N LEU A 87 16.96 -18.00 -2.75
CA LEU A 87 15.72 -17.28 -2.46
C LEU A 87 15.94 -16.12 -1.48
N GLU A 88 16.84 -16.27 -0.52
CA GLU A 88 17.14 -15.25 0.52
C GLU A 88 17.80 -13.99 -0.07
N ARG A 89 18.36 -14.07 -1.28
CA ARG A 89 19.02 -12.95 -1.96
C ARG A 89 18.06 -12.11 -2.79
N LEU A 90 16.84 -12.59 -3.01
CA LEU A 90 15.82 -11.87 -3.76
C LEU A 90 15.02 -10.98 -2.80
N SER A 91 14.65 -9.78 -3.25
CA SER A 91 13.85 -8.83 -2.49
C SER A 91 12.57 -8.44 -3.23
N GLY A 92 11.63 -7.85 -2.48
CA GLY A 92 10.45 -7.18 -3.03
C GLY A 92 9.54 -8.07 -3.89
N LEU A 93 9.13 -7.52 -5.02
CA LEU A 93 8.22 -8.18 -5.96
C LEU A 93 8.85 -9.45 -6.57
N THR A 94 10.13 -9.37 -6.91
CA THR A 94 10.93 -10.47 -7.46
C THR A 94 10.93 -11.68 -6.54
N LEU A 95 11.11 -11.49 -5.22
CA LEU A 95 11.03 -12.56 -4.22
C LEU A 95 9.65 -13.23 -4.20
N THR A 96 8.60 -12.41 -4.22
CA THR A 96 7.21 -12.90 -4.12
C THR A 96 6.84 -13.74 -5.34
N CYS A 97 7.22 -13.29 -6.53
CA CYS A 97 7.03 -14.04 -7.77
C CYS A 97 7.95 -15.26 -7.86
N ALA A 98 9.20 -15.16 -7.38
CA ALA A 98 10.13 -16.29 -7.40
C ALA A 98 9.65 -17.45 -6.51
N LYS A 99 9.02 -17.17 -5.36
CA LYS A 99 8.49 -18.21 -4.46
C LYS A 99 7.50 -19.18 -5.13
N SER A 100 6.69 -18.71 -6.08
CA SER A 100 5.65 -19.53 -6.71
C SER A 100 6.24 -20.60 -7.64
N ILE A 101 7.40 -20.30 -8.23
CA ILE A 101 8.11 -21.16 -9.17
C ILE A 101 9.38 -21.77 -8.55
N TRP A 102 9.75 -21.37 -7.33
CA TRP A 102 11.05 -21.72 -6.75
C TRP A 102 11.22 -23.24 -6.67
N SER A 103 10.15 -23.96 -6.33
CA SER A 103 10.14 -25.42 -6.24
C SER A 103 10.57 -26.12 -7.53
N SER A 104 10.43 -25.47 -8.69
CA SER A 104 10.87 -26.02 -9.98
C SER A 104 12.39 -26.06 -10.11
N PHE A 105 13.12 -25.26 -9.34
CA PHE A 105 14.59 -25.26 -9.32
C PHE A 105 15.18 -26.29 -8.32
N ASP A 106 14.36 -27.08 -7.63
CA ASP A 106 14.83 -28.08 -6.67
C ASP A 106 15.58 -29.21 -7.39
N PRO A 107 16.89 -29.41 -7.16
CA PRO A 107 17.67 -30.48 -7.80
C PRO A 107 17.13 -31.88 -7.49
N ARG A 108 16.33 -32.04 -6.44
CA ARG A 108 15.76 -33.32 -6.00
C ARG A 108 14.54 -33.76 -6.83
N ARG A 109 13.97 -32.86 -7.64
CA ARG A 109 12.78 -33.12 -8.46
C ARG A 109 13.07 -33.76 -9.83
N GLY A 110 14.34 -33.96 -10.20
CA GLY A 110 14.71 -34.58 -11.47
C GLY A 110 14.70 -33.61 -12.67
N ASP A 111 14.57 -34.16 -13.88
CA ASP A 111 14.67 -33.45 -15.18
C ASP A 111 13.38 -32.70 -15.59
N ASP A 112 12.45 -32.49 -14.66
CA ASP A 112 11.18 -31.79 -14.89
C ASP A 112 11.34 -30.25 -14.98
N TYR A 113 12.59 -29.75 -14.95
CA TYR A 113 12.87 -28.33 -15.04
C TYR A 113 12.69 -27.81 -16.47
N ASN A 114 11.50 -27.24 -16.73
CA ASN A 114 11.23 -26.49 -17.96
C ASN A 114 11.43 -24.99 -17.73
N GLU A 115 12.62 -24.48 -18.09
CA GLU A 115 12.98 -23.06 -17.98
C GLU A 115 11.99 -22.14 -18.70
N SER A 116 11.53 -22.52 -19.89
CA SER A 116 10.61 -21.70 -20.70
C SER A 116 9.27 -21.50 -20.00
N SER A 117 8.76 -22.57 -19.39
CA SER A 117 7.49 -22.54 -18.64
C SER A 117 7.62 -21.77 -17.33
N CYS A 118 8.71 -21.96 -16.58
CA CYS A 118 8.98 -21.22 -15.34
C CYS A 118 9.15 -19.72 -15.62
N ARG A 119 9.89 -19.37 -16.69
CA ARG A 119 10.06 -17.99 -17.16
C ARG A 119 8.72 -17.35 -17.53
N ALA A 120 7.89 -18.04 -18.31
CA ALA A 120 6.58 -17.52 -18.72
C ALA A 120 5.65 -17.30 -17.51
N GLN A 121 5.63 -18.23 -16.56
CA GLN A 121 4.85 -18.10 -15.32
C GLN A 121 5.35 -16.92 -14.48
N PHE A 122 6.67 -16.78 -14.32
CA PHE A 122 7.28 -15.69 -13.57
C PHE A 122 6.94 -14.33 -14.18
N ILE A 123 7.21 -14.14 -15.48
CA ILE A 123 6.99 -12.88 -16.18
C ILE A 123 5.52 -12.47 -16.05
N LYS A 124 4.59 -13.39 -16.32
CA LYS A 124 3.15 -13.12 -16.22
C LYS A 124 2.74 -12.70 -14.81
N GLN A 125 3.24 -13.37 -13.78
CA GLN A 125 2.93 -13.02 -12.39
C GLN A 125 3.54 -11.68 -11.99
N TYR A 126 4.79 -11.43 -12.40
CA TYR A 126 5.49 -10.19 -12.10
C TYR A 126 4.79 -8.99 -12.73
N GLU A 127 4.41 -9.06 -14.01
CA GLU A 127 3.66 -8.01 -14.70
C GLU A 127 2.30 -7.75 -14.03
N GLN A 128 1.58 -8.81 -13.65
CA GLN A 128 0.30 -8.67 -12.94
C GLN A 128 0.47 -7.96 -11.59
N MET A 129 1.49 -8.34 -10.84
CA MET A 129 1.73 -7.78 -9.51
C MET A 129 2.25 -6.35 -9.60
N ALA A 130 3.16 -6.05 -10.55
CA ALA A 130 3.63 -4.70 -10.84
C ALA A 130 2.47 -3.77 -11.23
N THR A 131 1.55 -4.24 -12.08
CA THR A 131 0.35 -3.48 -12.46
C THR A 131 -0.54 -3.21 -11.24
N ARG A 132 -0.71 -4.19 -10.35
CA ARG A 132 -1.47 -4.02 -9.10
C ARG A 132 -0.82 -3.04 -8.14
N GLU A 133 0.50 -3.07 -8.00
CA GLU A 133 1.23 -2.12 -7.16
C GLU A 133 1.12 -0.70 -7.70
N GLN A 134 1.32 -0.52 -9.01
CA GLN A 134 1.10 0.77 -9.66
C GLN A 134 -0.34 1.26 -9.48
N HIS A 135 -1.34 0.37 -9.59
CA HIS A 135 -2.73 0.72 -9.35
C HIS A 135 -2.99 1.13 -7.89
N LYS A 136 -2.42 0.40 -6.92
CA LYS A 136 -2.50 0.75 -5.49
C LYS A 136 -1.89 2.11 -5.20
N ILE A 137 -0.71 2.41 -5.75
CA ILE A 137 -0.05 3.72 -5.60
C ILE A 137 -0.93 4.82 -6.18
N LYS A 138 -1.46 4.65 -7.41
CA LYS A 138 -2.38 5.62 -8.02
C LYS A 138 -3.63 5.87 -7.17
N MET A 139 -4.21 4.82 -6.60
CA MET A 139 -5.37 4.93 -5.71
C MET A 139 -5.00 5.60 -4.38
N ALA A 140 -3.83 5.30 -3.81
CA ALA A 140 -3.35 5.95 -2.60
C ALA A 140 -3.12 7.45 -2.82
N ASP A 141 -2.51 7.83 -3.95
CA ASP A 141 -2.34 9.23 -4.36
C ASP A 141 -3.73 9.91 -4.48
N ALA A 142 -4.69 9.28 -5.17
CA ALA A 142 -6.04 9.82 -5.34
C ALA A 142 -6.78 10.00 -4.00
N ILE A 143 -6.62 9.08 -3.05
CA ILE A 143 -7.24 9.15 -1.72
C ILE A 143 -6.56 10.23 -0.87
N LYS A 144 -5.24 10.38 -0.93
CA LYS A 144 -4.50 11.41 -0.17
C LYS A 144 -4.95 12.83 -0.52
N HIS A 145 -5.35 13.06 -1.77
CA HIS A 145 -5.84 14.35 -2.23
C HIS A 145 -7.33 14.58 -1.98
N ASN A 146 -8.07 13.59 -1.45
CA ASN A 146 -9.50 13.70 -1.17
C ASN A 146 -9.80 13.27 0.27
N GLY A 147 -9.91 14.25 1.18
CA GLY A 147 -10.10 14.02 2.62
C GLY A 147 -11.31 13.12 2.95
N LEU A 148 -12.38 13.20 2.16
CA LEU A 148 -13.58 12.36 2.34
C LEU A 148 -13.29 10.87 2.08
N LEU A 149 -12.42 10.57 1.10
CA LEU A 149 -12.03 9.20 0.80
C LEU A 149 -11.08 8.63 1.85
N LEU A 150 -10.25 9.49 2.47
CA LEU A 150 -9.37 9.07 3.56
C LEU A 150 -10.18 8.68 4.81
N GLU A 151 -11.16 9.49 5.20
CA GLU A 151 -12.07 9.18 6.31
C GLU A 151 -12.88 7.91 6.04
N ALA A 152 -13.40 7.74 4.82
CA ALA A 152 -14.10 6.52 4.42
C ALA A 152 -13.20 5.27 4.49
N LYS A 153 -11.93 5.38 4.07
CA LYS A 153 -10.96 4.29 4.19
C LYS A 153 -10.67 3.94 5.65
N GLN A 154 -10.42 4.94 6.49
CA GLN A 154 -10.14 4.74 7.93
C GLN A 154 -11.32 4.07 8.62
N LYS A 155 -12.55 4.50 8.33
CA LYS A 155 -13.77 3.88 8.86
C LYS A 155 -13.91 2.42 8.42
N SER A 156 -13.69 2.13 7.13
CA SER A 156 -13.74 0.76 6.61
C SER A 156 -12.65 -0.15 7.21
N GLU A 157 -11.45 0.38 7.44
CA GLU A 157 -10.35 -0.37 8.05
C GLU A 157 -10.62 -0.65 9.54
N GLN A 158 -11.18 0.33 10.27
CA GLN A 158 -11.66 0.14 11.65
C GLN A 158 -12.78 -0.90 11.72
N GLU A 159 -13.74 -0.86 10.79
CA GLU A 159 -14.82 -1.86 10.69
C GLU A 159 -14.25 -3.26 10.39
N ARG A 160 -13.28 -3.38 9.49
CA ARG A 160 -12.61 -4.66 9.20
C ARG A 160 -11.85 -5.19 10.40
N ILE A 161 -11.09 -4.34 11.09
CA ILE A 161 -10.35 -4.71 12.31
C ILE A 161 -11.33 -5.11 13.43
N ALA A 162 -12.46 -4.41 13.56
CA ALA A 162 -13.53 -4.81 14.49
C ALA A 162 -14.14 -6.18 14.12
N LEU A 163 -14.27 -6.47 12.82
CA LEU A 163 -14.74 -7.76 12.30
C LEU A 163 -13.71 -8.89 12.46
N GLU A 164 -12.42 -8.58 12.36
CA GLU A 164 -11.31 -9.52 12.52
C GLU A 164 -11.00 -9.79 14.00
N SER A 165 -11.22 -8.81 14.88
CA SER A 165 -11.06 -8.92 16.34
C SER A 165 -12.30 -9.44 17.07
N SER A 166 -13.45 -9.51 16.40
CA SER A 166 -14.63 -10.17 16.96
C SER A 166 -14.47 -11.68 16.87
N GLU A 167 -14.44 -12.35 18.02
CA GLU A 167 -14.42 -13.81 18.13
C GLU A 167 -15.62 -14.39 17.39
N ARG A 168 -15.35 -15.09 16.29
CA ARG A 168 -16.38 -15.77 15.50
C ARG A 168 -16.83 -17.00 16.26
N THR A 169 -18.09 -17.01 16.71
CA THR A 169 -18.72 -18.19 17.31
C THR A 169 -19.59 -18.91 16.28
N ILE A 170 -19.36 -20.21 16.12
CA ILE A 170 -20.22 -21.08 15.32
C ILE A 170 -21.47 -21.37 16.14
N LYS A 171 -22.65 -21.03 15.61
CA LYS A 171 -23.94 -21.42 16.19
C LYS A 171 -24.62 -22.43 15.28
N MET A 172 -25.15 -23.50 15.86
CA MET A 172 -25.99 -24.47 15.17
C MET A 172 -27.43 -23.96 15.19
N LEU A 173 -28.07 -23.87 14.03
CA LEU A 173 -29.50 -23.63 13.93
C LEU A 173 -30.29 -24.87 14.41
N PRO A 174 -31.54 -24.69 14.85
CA PRO A 174 -32.42 -25.81 15.21
C PRO A 174 -32.63 -26.84 14.08
N THR A 175 -32.37 -26.44 12.84
CA THR A 175 -32.43 -27.28 11.64
C THR A 175 -31.17 -28.11 11.39
N GLY A 176 -30.15 -28.00 12.25
CA GLY A 176 -28.87 -28.73 12.14
C GLY A 176 -27.80 -28.04 11.28
N ASN A 177 -28.11 -26.91 10.64
CA ASN A 177 -27.15 -26.17 9.83
C ASN A 177 -26.27 -25.25 10.70
N LEU A 178 -24.96 -25.21 10.42
CA LEU A 178 -24.00 -24.35 11.13
C LEU A 178 -23.90 -22.98 10.42
N ILE A 179 -23.98 -21.90 11.20
CA ILE A 179 -23.80 -20.53 10.71
C ILE A 179 -22.73 -19.83 11.54
N GLU A 180 -21.80 -19.15 10.87
CA GLU A 180 -20.84 -18.22 11.48
C GLU A 180 -21.58 -16.94 11.87
N VAL A 181 -21.75 -16.71 13.17
CA VAL A 181 -22.44 -15.53 13.68
C VAL A 181 -21.41 -14.66 14.39
N VAL A 182 -21.30 -13.40 13.95
CA VAL A 182 -20.55 -12.38 14.68
C VAL A 182 -21.20 -12.26 16.07
N ALA A 183 -20.44 -12.60 17.12
CA ALA A 183 -20.97 -12.48 18.47
C ALA A 183 -21.32 -11.00 18.74
N GLU A 184 -22.61 -10.69 18.84
CA GLU A 184 -23.08 -9.39 19.30
C GLU A 184 -22.54 -9.17 20.72
N ARG A 185 -21.48 -8.36 20.85
CA ARG A 185 -21.03 -7.87 22.14
C ARG A 185 -22.08 -6.87 22.62
N LYS A 186 -22.99 -7.30 23.50
CA LYS A 186 -23.86 -6.38 24.23
C LYS A 186 -22.97 -5.34 24.92
N PRO A 187 -23.32 -4.04 24.89
CA PRO A 187 -22.55 -3.02 25.59
C PRO A 187 -22.41 -3.45 27.05
N VAL A 188 -21.17 -3.69 27.47
CA VAL A 188 -20.88 -4.13 28.83
C VAL A 188 -20.97 -2.90 29.71
N ASP A 189 -21.86 -2.94 30.69
CA ASP A 189 -21.96 -1.93 31.74
C ASP A 189 -20.73 -2.05 32.65
N VAL A 190 -19.68 -1.31 32.30
CA VAL A 190 -18.37 -1.37 32.96
C VAL A 190 -18.50 -1.01 34.45
N MET A 191 -19.46 -0.15 34.82
CA MET A 191 -19.70 0.22 36.21
C MET A 191 -20.21 -0.97 37.02
N LYS A 192 -21.15 -1.75 36.47
CA LYS A 192 -21.63 -2.97 37.14
C LYS A 192 -20.55 -4.02 37.33
N MET A 193 -19.64 -4.18 36.35
CA MET A 193 -18.51 -5.11 36.44
C MET A 193 -17.51 -4.72 37.53
N ILE A 194 -17.23 -3.42 37.69
CA ILE A 194 -16.33 -2.93 38.75
C ILE A 194 -16.96 -3.13 40.13
N GLU A 195 -18.28 -3.00 40.24
CA GLU A 195 -19.00 -3.23 41.50
C GLU A 195 -18.99 -4.70 41.91
N SER A 196 -19.25 -5.61 40.97
CA SER A 196 -19.27 -7.06 41.20
C SER A 196 -17.87 -7.70 41.26
N SER A 197 -16.83 -6.96 40.90
CA SER A 197 -15.44 -7.42 40.90
C SER A 197 -14.90 -7.66 42.31
N ASP A 198 -14.05 -8.68 42.48
CA ASP A 198 -13.45 -9.06 43.76
C ASP A 198 -12.14 -8.28 44.05
N ILE A 199 -12.15 -6.97 43.78
CA ILE A 199 -11.01 -6.05 43.99
C ILE A 199 -11.28 -5.18 45.23
N SER A 200 -10.21 -4.74 45.89
CA SER A 200 -10.29 -3.81 47.02
C SER A 200 -11.09 -2.54 46.70
N ASP A 201 -11.76 -1.99 47.71
CA ASP A 201 -12.62 -0.79 47.56
C ASP A 201 -11.83 0.43 47.05
N ALA A 202 -10.56 0.55 47.44
CA ALA A 202 -9.65 1.58 46.92
C ALA A 202 -9.38 1.39 45.42
N GLY A 203 -9.18 0.14 44.97
CA GLY A 203 -9.02 -0.19 43.55
C GLY A 203 -10.29 0.10 42.75
N LYS A 204 -11.47 -0.24 43.29
CA LYS A 204 -12.76 0.07 42.66
C LYS A 204 -12.96 1.58 42.50
N ALA A 205 -12.65 2.36 43.53
CA ALA A 205 -12.78 3.82 43.50
C ALA A 205 -11.88 4.48 42.45
N LEU A 206 -10.64 4.01 42.31
CA LEU A 206 -9.71 4.50 41.29
C LEU A 206 -10.23 4.20 39.87
N LEU A 207 -10.72 2.99 39.63
CA LEU A 207 -11.26 2.60 38.32
C LEU A 207 -12.53 3.39 37.97
N LYS A 208 -13.46 3.58 38.92
CA LYS A 208 -14.66 4.41 38.71
C LYS A 208 -14.29 5.86 38.36
N ARG A 209 -13.27 6.43 39.01
CA ARG A 209 -12.79 7.80 38.72
C ARG A 209 -12.13 7.92 37.35
N ALA A 210 -11.42 6.89 36.89
CA ALA A 210 -10.77 6.88 35.59
C ALA A 210 -11.75 6.77 34.41
N ILE A 211 -12.93 6.18 34.63
CA ILE A 211 -13.94 5.93 33.59
C ILE A 211 -15.03 7.00 33.59
N GLY A 212 -15.33 7.61 34.74
CA GLY A 212 -16.38 8.64 34.90
C GLY A 212 -15.88 10.09 34.86
N GLY A 213 -14.77 10.36 34.17
CA GLY A 213 -14.20 11.71 33.97
C GLY A 213 -14.65 12.35 32.66
#